data_AF-A0AAE0Z082-F1
#
_entry.id   AF-A0AAE0Z082-F1
#
_cell.length_a   1.000
_cell.length_b   1.000
_cell.length_c   1.000
_cell.angle_alpha   90.00
_cell.angle_beta   90.00
_cell.angle_gamma   90.00
#
_symmetry.space_group_name_H-M   'P 1'
#
loop_
_entity.id
_entity.type
_entity.pdbx_description
1 polymer ?
#
loop_
_entity_poly.entity_id
_entity_poly.type
_entity_poly.pdbx_seq_one_letter_code
_entity_poly.pdbx_strand_id
1 'polypeptide(L)'
;MVLLAIANANYEFVYVNFGTNGRVSDGGVIENTDFYDQLLAGELNLPAVNPANGLPYVFISDEAFALRKDFLKPYNARTLDDSKRIFNYRLSRARRVVENVFGIMVARFRVLKSCINVKPENIEKIVMACCVLHNYLRRKSHGYCEDLETCNVGEGLRCTDTNVVDLLPTPNRIANAEANAVRDAFKEYFNGSVPWQQNMI
;
A
#
# COMPACT_ATOMS: atom_id res chain seq x y z
N MET A 1 -13.70 12.75 -0.47
CA MET A 1 -12.83 12.49 0.69
C MET A 1 -12.07 11.22 0.38
N VAL A 2 -10.78 11.18 0.69
CA VAL A 2 -9.90 10.02 0.41
C VAL A 2 -9.23 9.63 1.70
N LEU A 3 -9.14 8.32 1.97
CA LEU A 3 -8.42 7.79 3.13
C LEU A 3 -7.04 7.34 2.67
N LEU A 4 -5.99 7.97 3.18
CA LEU A 4 -4.62 7.48 3.02
C LEU A 4 -4.26 6.62 4.23
N ALA A 5 -3.68 5.45 4.01
CA ALA A 5 -3.22 4.60 5.10
C ALA A 5 -1.92 3.88 4.77
N ILE A 6 -1.12 3.62 5.80
CA ILE A 6 0.06 2.76 5.76
C ILE A 6 -0.25 1.54 6.62
N ALA A 7 -0.02 0.34 6.07
CA ALA A 7 -0.23 -0.91 6.77
C ALA A 7 1.07 -1.71 6.90
N ASN A 8 1.21 -2.48 7.98
CA ASN A 8 2.31 -3.42 8.18
C ASN A 8 1.93 -4.85 7.73
N ALA A 9 2.93 -5.74 7.71
CA ALA A 9 2.75 -7.15 7.34
C ALA A 9 1.80 -7.95 8.25
N ASN A 10 1.45 -7.43 9.44
CA ASN A 10 0.51 -8.06 10.37
C ASN A 10 -0.94 -7.66 10.08
N TYR A 11 -1.21 -6.98 8.96
CA TYR A 11 -2.50 -6.41 8.61
C TYR A 11 -2.99 -5.36 9.62
N GLU A 12 -2.09 -4.55 10.15
CA GLU A 12 -2.45 -3.42 11.01
C GLU A 12 -2.19 -2.10 10.31
N PHE A 13 -3.06 -1.11 10.52
CA PHE A 13 -2.79 0.26 10.16
C PHE A 13 -1.72 0.85 11.09
N VAL A 14 -0.64 1.36 10.52
CA VAL A 14 0.43 2.07 11.23
C VAL A 14 0.17 3.58 11.20
N TYR A 15 -0.42 4.05 10.11
CA TYR A 15 -0.77 5.45 9.91
C TYR A 15 -2.06 5.54 9.10
N VAL A 16 -2.91 6.50 9.44
CA VAL A 16 -4.17 6.78 8.75
C VAL A 16 -4.37 8.29 8.73
N ASN A 17 -4.68 8.83 7.56
CA ASN A 17 -4.99 10.23 7.38
C ASN A 17 -6.23 10.39 6.49
N PHE A 18 -7.16 11.21 6.96
CA PHE A 18 -8.38 11.51 6.23
C PHE A 18 -8.14 12.76 5.37
N GLY A 19 -7.83 12.55 4.10
CA GLY A 19 -7.50 13.61 3.16
C GLY A 19 -8.71 14.47 2.77
N THR A 20 -8.43 15.68 2.31
CA THR A 20 -9.42 16.61 1.76
C THR A 20 -9.82 16.24 0.32
N ASN A 21 -10.77 16.99 -0.25
CA ASN A 21 -11.56 16.74 -1.47
C ASN A 21 -11.01 15.77 -2.54
N GLY A 22 -11.84 14.84 -3.03
CA GLY A 22 -11.45 13.70 -3.90
C GLY A 22 -11.06 14.03 -5.35
N ARG A 23 -10.58 15.26 -5.61
CA ARG A 23 -10.06 15.70 -6.91
C ARG A 23 -8.52 15.73 -6.95
N VAL A 24 -7.85 15.42 -5.85
CA VAL A 24 -6.39 15.38 -5.74
C VAL A 24 -5.91 13.96 -6.04
N SER A 25 -4.84 13.81 -6.83
CA SER A 25 -4.22 12.49 -7.08
C SER A 25 -3.62 11.91 -5.80
N ASP A 26 -3.44 10.59 -5.73
CA ASP A 26 -2.88 9.93 -4.54
C ASP A 26 -1.50 10.48 -4.14
N GLY A 27 -0.65 10.78 -5.13
CA GLY A 27 0.62 11.48 -4.91
C GLY A 27 0.45 12.89 -4.34
N GLY A 28 -0.60 13.61 -4.73
CA GLY A 28 -0.95 14.89 -4.12
C GLY A 28 -1.57 14.76 -2.74
N VAL A 29 -2.28 13.66 -2.44
CA VAL A 29 -2.88 13.42 -1.11
C VAL A 29 -1.77 13.22 -0.08
N ILE A 30 -0.76 12.37 -0.37
CA ILE A 30 0.35 12.15 0.56
C ILE A 30 1.19 13.42 0.77
N GLU A 31 1.41 14.21 -0.28
CA GLU A 31 2.16 15.49 -0.19
C GLU A 31 1.51 16.50 0.77
N ASN A 32 0.22 16.34 1.11
CA ASN A 32 -0.51 17.19 2.05
C ASN A 32 -0.71 16.51 3.42
N THR A 33 0.23 15.67 3.85
CA THR A 33 0.18 15.00 5.16
C THR A 33 1.35 15.35 6.05
N ASP A 34 1.10 15.40 7.36
CA ASP A 34 2.12 15.55 8.41
C ASP A 34 3.16 14.42 8.35
N PHE A 35 2.73 13.21 7.98
CA PHE A 35 3.63 12.09 7.70
C PHE A 35 4.66 12.44 6.61
N TYR A 36 4.24 13.05 5.51
CA TYR A 36 5.13 13.37 4.41
C TYR A 36 6.08 14.51 4.78
N ASP A 37 5.61 15.51 5.53
CA ASP A 37 6.46 16.58 6.05
C ASP A 37 7.57 16.03 6.96
N GLN A 38 7.22 15.15 7.91
CA GLN A 38 8.19 14.49 8.79
C GLN A 38 9.14 13.56 8.02
N LEU A 39 8.65 12.89 6.97
CA LEU A 39 9.50 12.06 6.11
C LEU A 39 10.56 12.90 5.40
N LEU A 40 10.17 14.07 4.86
CA LEU A 40 11.09 14.99 4.19
C LEU A 40 12.10 15.60 5.15
N ALA A 41 11.67 15.93 6.37
CA ALA A 41 12.54 16.47 7.41
C ALA A 41 13.47 15.41 8.04
N GLY A 42 13.24 14.12 7.79
CA GLY A 42 13.99 13.03 8.43
C GLY A 42 13.59 12.79 9.88
N GLU A 43 12.42 13.28 10.29
CA GLU A 43 11.93 13.27 11.68
C GLU A 43 11.15 11.99 12.03
N LEU A 44 10.85 11.14 11.06
CA LEU A 44 10.19 9.84 11.30
C LEU A 44 11.07 8.82 12.05
N ASN A 45 12.35 9.13 12.29
CA ASN A 45 13.29 8.25 12.99
C ASN A 45 13.35 6.83 12.41
N LEU A 46 13.26 6.72 11.07
CA LEU A 46 13.36 5.44 10.39
C LEU A 46 14.76 4.85 10.59
N PRO A 47 14.89 3.52 10.79
CA PRO A 47 16.20 2.90 10.86
C PRO A 47 16.95 3.09 9.54
N ALA A 48 18.27 3.28 9.60
CA ALA A 48 19.06 3.65 8.43
C ALA A 48 19.11 2.53 7.36
N VAL A 49 19.53 1.33 7.76
CA VAL A 49 19.62 0.16 6.87
C VAL A 49 19.30 -1.10 7.64
N ASN A 50 18.79 -2.11 6.93
CA ASN A 50 18.59 -3.44 7.48
C ASN A 50 19.96 -4.16 7.58
N PRO A 51 20.38 -4.58 8.79
CA PRO A 51 21.69 -5.19 8.99
C PRO A 51 21.87 -6.54 8.27
N ALA A 52 20.79 -7.22 7.90
CA ALA A 52 20.84 -8.53 7.27
C ALA A 52 21.15 -8.47 5.77
N ASN A 53 20.75 -7.40 5.08
CA ASN A 53 20.90 -7.27 3.62
C ASN A 53 21.51 -5.94 3.16
N GLY A 54 21.77 -5.01 4.08
CA GLY A 54 22.34 -3.70 3.78
C GLY A 54 21.42 -2.74 3.02
N LEU A 55 20.15 -3.09 2.82
CA LEU A 55 19.18 -2.26 2.11
C LEU A 55 18.50 -1.25 3.04
N PRO A 56 18.12 -0.05 2.55
CA PRO A 56 17.39 0.93 3.35
C PRO A 56 15.96 0.46 3.64
N TYR A 57 15.34 1.04 4.67
CA TYR A 57 13.90 0.86 4.91
C TYR A 57 13.09 1.75 3.96
N VAL A 58 12.07 1.18 3.35
CA VAL A 58 11.26 1.83 2.30
C VAL A 58 9.78 1.50 2.47
N PHE A 59 8.92 2.40 2.02
CA PHE A 59 7.49 2.18 1.87
C PHE A 59 7.19 1.60 0.49
N ILE A 60 6.23 0.69 0.42
CA ILE A 60 5.76 0.13 -0.85
C ILE A 60 4.54 0.94 -1.29
N SER A 61 4.61 1.49 -2.50
CA SER A 61 3.54 2.30 -3.07
C SER A 61 3.03 1.73 -4.39
N ASP A 62 1.87 2.21 -4.82
CA ASP A 62 1.36 1.98 -6.16
C ASP A 62 2.11 2.85 -7.22
N GLU A 63 1.70 2.74 -8.48
CA GLU A 63 2.32 3.49 -9.60
C GLU A 63 2.07 5.00 -9.58
N ALA A 64 0.95 5.47 -8.99
CA ALA A 64 0.54 6.87 -8.87
C ALA A 64 1.41 7.69 -7.90
N PHE A 65 2.19 7.02 -7.04
CA PHE A 65 3.19 7.68 -6.20
C PHE A 65 4.49 7.98 -6.97
N ALA A 66 5.17 9.05 -6.59
CA ALA A 66 6.50 9.37 -7.14
C ALA A 66 7.54 8.36 -6.62
N LEU A 67 8.42 7.87 -7.50
CA LEU A 67 9.55 7.03 -7.06
C LEU A 67 10.53 7.89 -6.27
N ARG A 68 10.89 7.44 -5.06
CA ARG A 68 11.83 8.12 -4.15
C ARG A 68 12.76 7.08 -3.52
N LYS A 69 13.84 7.53 -2.87
CA LYS A 69 14.70 6.63 -2.10
C LYS A 69 13.94 5.91 -0.98
N ASP A 70 12.88 6.53 -0.47
CA ASP A 70 12.05 6.01 0.62
C ASP A 70 10.77 5.29 0.13
N PHE A 71 10.48 5.31 -1.18
CA PHE A 71 9.29 4.69 -1.77
C PHE A 71 9.63 3.79 -2.96
N LEU A 72 9.22 2.52 -2.88
CA LEU A 72 9.30 1.58 -3.99
C LEU A 72 7.99 1.53 -4.77
N LYS A 73 8.11 1.65 -6.10
CA LYS A 73 7.01 1.46 -7.03
C LYS A 73 7.43 0.56 -8.21
N PRO A 74 6.47 -0.08 -8.91
CA PRO A 74 6.80 -1.01 -9.97
C PRO A 74 7.60 -0.35 -11.11
N TYR A 75 8.36 -1.15 -11.85
CA TYR A 75 8.88 -0.74 -13.15
C TYR A 75 7.73 -0.59 -14.14
N ASN A 76 7.84 0.39 -15.03
CA ASN A 76 6.84 0.62 -16.06
C ASN A 76 6.71 -0.60 -16.98
N ALA A 77 5.47 -0.97 -17.31
CA ALA A 77 5.16 -2.14 -18.14
C ALA A 77 5.84 -2.15 -19.52
N ARG A 78 6.18 -0.97 -20.07
CA ARG A 78 6.78 -0.83 -21.40
C ARG A 78 8.25 -1.26 -21.47
N THR A 79 8.95 -1.39 -20.34
CA THR A 79 10.41 -1.65 -20.31
C THR A 79 10.79 -2.84 -19.41
N LEU A 80 9.93 -3.86 -19.37
CA LEU A 80 10.08 -5.04 -18.52
C LEU A 80 10.98 -6.11 -19.16
N ASP A 81 12.14 -6.32 -18.55
CA ASP A 81 12.89 -7.58 -18.65
C ASP A 81 12.41 -8.56 -17.56
N ASP A 82 12.84 -9.82 -17.63
CA ASP A 82 12.40 -10.87 -16.71
C ASP A 82 12.69 -10.54 -15.24
N SER A 83 13.84 -9.92 -14.94
CA SER A 83 14.19 -9.52 -13.57
C SER A 83 13.24 -8.44 -13.03
N LYS A 84 12.83 -7.48 -13.86
CA LYS A 84 11.83 -6.47 -13.51
C LYS A 84 10.43 -7.07 -13.37
N ARG A 85 10.08 -8.08 -14.16
CA ARG A 85 8.81 -8.80 -14.02
C ARG A 85 8.73 -9.53 -12.68
N ILE A 86 9.81 -10.24 -12.32
CA ILE A 86 9.94 -10.91 -11.01
C ILE A 86 9.75 -9.91 -9.87
N PHE A 87 10.45 -8.78 -9.94
CA PHE A 87 10.33 -7.72 -8.95
C PHE A 87 8.90 -7.16 -8.88
N ASN A 88 8.30 -6.79 -10.01
CA ASN A 88 6.94 -6.26 -10.05
C ASN A 88 5.92 -7.26 -9.47
N TYR A 89 6.07 -8.54 -9.76
CA TYR A 89 5.23 -9.60 -9.19
C TYR A 89 5.36 -9.66 -7.66
N ARG A 90 6.60 -9.67 -7.14
CA ARG A 90 6.86 -9.68 -5.69
C ARG A 90 6.35 -8.42 -5.00
N LEU A 91 6.54 -7.26 -5.61
CA LEU A 91 6.02 -5.99 -5.13
C LEU A 91 4.48 -6.01 -5.09
N SER A 92 3.84 -6.56 -6.12
CA SER A 92 2.39 -6.76 -6.16
C SER A 92 1.92 -7.66 -5.00
N ARG A 93 2.61 -8.78 -4.75
CA ARG A 93 2.32 -9.66 -3.61
C ARG A 93 2.42 -8.93 -2.26
N ALA A 94 3.41 -8.05 -2.10
CA ALA A 94 3.54 -7.25 -0.88
C ALA A 94 2.41 -6.21 -0.76
N ARG A 95 2.01 -5.55 -1.86
CA ARG A 95 0.88 -4.60 -1.87
C ARG A 95 -0.45 -5.24 -1.51
N ARG A 96 -0.66 -6.53 -1.80
CA ARG A 96 -1.87 -7.26 -1.39
C ARG A 96 -2.14 -7.20 0.11
N VAL A 97 -1.11 -6.95 0.93
CA VAL A 97 -1.30 -6.75 2.37
C VAL A 97 -2.24 -5.58 2.65
N VAL A 98 -1.99 -4.40 2.09
CA VAL A 98 -2.84 -3.22 2.36
C VAL A 98 -4.24 -3.36 1.74
N GLU A 99 -4.34 -4.01 0.58
CA GLU A 99 -5.63 -4.36 -0.03
C GLU A 99 -6.44 -5.30 0.89
N ASN A 100 -5.80 -6.31 1.46
CA ASN A 100 -6.42 -7.21 2.43
C ASN A 100 -6.83 -6.49 3.72
N VAL A 101 -6.02 -5.55 4.25
CA VAL A 101 -6.40 -4.76 5.43
C VAL A 101 -7.73 -4.05 5.19
N PHE A 102 -7.85 -3.34 4.06
CA PHE A 102 -9.09 -2.67 3.69
C PHE A 102 -10.24 -3.65 3.45
N GLY A 103 -9.97 -4.76 2.75
CA GLY A 103 -10.97 -5.81 2.51
C GLY A 103 -11.52 -6.39 3.81
N ILE A 104 -10.66 -6.68 4.79
CA ILE A 104 -11.04 -7.20 6.11
C ILE A 104 -11.85 -6.15 6.88
N MET A 105 -11.39 -4.89 6.87
CA MET A 105 -12.12 -3.79 7.52
C MET A 105 -13.53 -3.64 6.94
N VAL A 106 -13.68 -3.61 5.62
CA VAL A 106 -15.00 -3.53 4.95
C VAL A 106 -15.85 -4.78 5.22
N ALA A 107 -15.25 -5.97 5.24
CA ALA A 107 -15.96 -7.22 5.51
C ALA A 107 -16.56 -7.25 6.93
N ARG A 108 -15.79 -6.78 7.92
CA ARG A 108 -16.14 -6.79 9.35
C ARG A 108 -17.05 -5.62 9.73
N PHE A 109 -16.80 -4.42 9.21
CA PHE A 109 -17.59 -3.23 9.51
C PHE A 109 -18.59 -2.95 8.39
N ARG A 110 -19.78 -3.58 8.50
CA ARG A 110 -20.85 -3.49 7.49
C ARG A 110 -21.27 -2.06 7.12
N VAL A 111 -21.06 -1.09 8.01
CA VAL A 111 -21.28 0.34 7.73
C VAL A 111 -20.53 0.83 6.49
N LEU A 112 -19.38 0.21 6.17
CA LEU A 112 -18.54 0.55 5.01
C LEU A 112 -18.99 -0.13 3.71
N LYS A 113 -19.95 -1.08 3.75
CA LYS A 113 -20.43 -1.83 2.57
C LYS A 113 -21.51 -1.09 1.77
N SER A 114 -22.02 0.00 2.29
CA SER A 114 -23.10 0.79 1.68
C SER A 114 -22.82 2.28 1.81
N CYS A 115 -23.56 3.09 1.06
CA CYS A 115 -23.53 4.54 1.24
C CYS A 115 -23.82 4.90 2.71
N ILE A 116 -22.88 5.63 3.32
CA ILE A 116 -23.02 6.07 4.71
C ILE A 116 -23.89 7.33 4.71
N ASN A 117 -25.16 7.19 5.08
CA ASN A 117 -26.12 8.30 5.06
C ASN A 117 -25.99 9.19 6.33
N VAL A 118 -24.83 9.84 6.47
CA VAL A 118 -24.53 10.77 7.56
C VAL A 118 -23.85 12.03 7.03
N LYS A 119 -23.81 13.09 7.83
CA LYS A 119 -23.06 14.31 7.50
C LYS A 119 -21.57 13.99 7.29
N PRO A 120 -20.87 14.64 6.33
CA PRO A 120 -19.45 14.39 6.06
C PRO A 120 -18.55 14.41 7.30
N GLU A 121 -18.81 15.31 8.24
CA GLU A 121 -18.09 15.44 9.52
C GLU A 121 -18.14 14.17 10.38
N ASN A 122 -19.20 13.37 10.25
CA ASN A 122 -19.36 12.11 10.97
C ASN A 122 -18.75 10.92 10.21
N ILE A 123 -18.61 11.03 8.88
CA ILE A 123 -17.99 9.97 8.06
C ILE A 123 -16.56 9.74 8.52
N GLU A 124 -15.79 10.83 8.68
CA GLU A 124 -14.40 10.75 9.16
C GLU A 124 -14.30 10.02 10.49
N LYS A 125 -15.13 10.41 11.48
CA LYS A 125 -15.16 9.77 12.81
C LYS A 125 -15.49 8.29 12.73
N ILE A 126 -16.45 7.91 11.89
CA ILE A 126 -16.85 6.50 11.70
C ILE A 126 -15.69 5.70 11.10
N VAL A 127 -15.06 6.21 10.05
CA VAL A 127 -13.96 5.50 9.36
C VAL A 127 -12.74 5.40 10.27
N MET A 128 -12.36 6.48 10.97
CA MET A 128 -11.26 6.45 11.94
C MET A 128 -11.53 5.47 13.09
N ALA A 129 -12.77 5.43 13.59
CA ALA A 129 -13.17 4.43 14.59
C ALA A 129 -13.05 2.99 14.05
N CYS A 130 -13.41 2.75 12.78
CA CYS A 130 -13.22 1.45 12.14
C CYS A 130 -11.74 1.06 12.05
N CYS A 131 -10.84 1.99 11.68
CA CYS A 131 -9.40 1.72 11.64
C CYS A 131 -8.84 1.37 13.03
N VAL A 132 -9.24 2.10 14.07
CA VAL A 132 -8.79 1.83 15.46
C VAL A 132 -9.32 0.49 15.95
N LEU A 133 -10.62 0.22 15.74
CA LEU A 133 -11.24 -1.04 16.14
C LEU A 133 -10.67 -2.24 15.36
N HIS A 134 -10.37 -2.06 14.07
CA HIS A 134 -9.69 -3.06 13.26
C HIS A 134 -8.36 -3.48 13.91
N ASN A 135 -7.49 -2.51 14.22
CA ASN A 135 -6.20 -2.78 14.87
C ASN A 135 -6.37 -3.45 16.25
N TYR A 136 -7.34 -2.99 17.04
CA TYR A 136 -7.63 -3.59 18.35
C TYR A 136 -8.03 -5.07 18.21
N LEU A 137 -8.97 -5.37 17.31
CA LEU A 137 -9.45 -6.73 17.08
C LEU A 137 -8.36 -7.61 16.47
N ARG A 138 -7.56 -7.08 15.54
CA ARG A 138 -6.41 -7.81 14.95
C ARG A 138 -5.43 -8.29 16.02
N ARG A 139 -5.16 -7.45 17.02
CA ARG A 139 -4.22 -7.75 18.13
C ARG A 139 -4.78 -8.67 19.21
N LYS A 140 -6.11 -8.67 19.40
CA LYS A 140 -6.75 -9.38 20.52
C LYS A 140 -7.45 -10.67 20.12
N SER A 141 -7.79 -10.83 18.85
CA SER A 141 -8.61 -11.95 18.36
C SER A 141 -7.86 -12.71 17.28
N HIS A 142 -7.39 -13.92 17.61
CA HIS A 142 -6.61 -14.77 16.70
C HIS A 142 -7.35 -15.04 15.37
N GLY A 143 -8.67 -15.27 15.41
CA GLY A 143 -9.51 -15.52 14.22
C GLY A 143 -10.03 -14.28 13.47
N TYR A 144 -9.63 -13.05 13.84
CA TYR A 144 -10.20 -11.85 13.20
C TYR A 144 -9.95 -11.78 11.69
N CYS A 145 -8.79 -12.29 11.24
CA CYS A 145 -8.41 -12.35 9.83
C CYS A 145 -8.53 -13.74 9.20
N GLU A 146 -8.55 -14.82 10.00
CA GLU A 146 -8.46 -16.21 9.50
C GLU A 146 -9.60 -16.60 8.55
N ASP A 147 -10.83 -16.16 8.85
CA ASP A 147 -12.02 -16.39 8.00
C ASP A 147 -11.90 -15.73 6.61
N LEU A 148 -11.05 -14.70 6.48
CA LEU A 148 -10.92 -13.85 5.29
C LEU A 148 -9.57 -14.05 4.57
N GLU A 149 -8.62 -14.72 5.23
CA GLU A 149 -7.34 -15.17 4.65
C GLU A 149 -7.47 -16.54 3.97
N THR A 150 -8.31 -17.45 4.51
CA THR A 150 -8.56 -18.80 3.96
C THR A 150 -9.63 -18.82 2.87
N CYS A 151 -10.58 -17.89 2.93
CA CYS A 151 -11.21 -17.43 1.71
C CYS A 151 -10.09 -16.83 0.88
N ASN A 152 -9.65 -17.55 -0.16
CA ASN A 152 -9.27 -16.85 -1.37
C ASN A 152 -10.29 -15.72 -1.51
N VAL A 153 -9.84 -14.47 -1.59
CA VAL A 153 -10.62 -13.41 -2.23
C VAL A 153 -10.72 -13.74 -3.74
N GLY A 154 -11.06 -14.99 -4.03
CA GLY A 154 -11.59 -15.52 -5.25
C GLY A 154 -13.10 -15.46 -5.06
N GLU A 155 -13.71 -14.63 -5.90
CA GLU A 155 -15.13 -14.65 -6.24
C GLU A 155 -16.12 -13.95 -5.29
N GLY A 156 -15.89 -13.84 -3.98
CA GLY A 156 -16.90 -13.24 -3.07
C GLY A 156 -16.83 -11.72 -2.86
N LEU A 157 -15.66 -11.11 -3.05
CA LEU A 157 -15.44 -9.66 -3.03
C LEU A 157 -14.54 -9.25 -4.21
N ARG A 158 -14.67 -9.96 -5.34
CA ARG A 158 -14.33 -9.33 -6.62
C ARG A 158 -15.31 -8.17 -6.74
N CYS A 159 -14.88 -6.96 -6.41
CA CYS A 159 -15.37 -5.83 -7.17
C CYS A 159 -15.07 -6.22 -8.61
N THR A 160 -16.10 -6.60 -9.37
CA THR A 160 -15.99 -6.88 -10.80
C THR A 160 -15.61 -5.63 -11.58
N ASP A 161 -15.41 -4.51 -10.89
CA ASP A 161 -14.49 -3.49 -11.34
C ASP A 161 -13.05 -3.99 -11.25
N THR A 162 -12.64 -4.72 -12.29
CA THR A 162 -11.29 -4.62 -12.86
C THR A 162 -10.90 -3.19 -13.22
N ASN A 163 -11.76 -2.21 -12.95
CA ASN A 163 -11.43 -0.80 -12.86
C ASN A 163 -10.97 -0.50 -11.42
N VAL A 164 -9.77 -0.97 -11.04
CA VAL A 164 -8.84 0.04 -10.51
C VAL A 164 -8.79 1.03 -11.66
N VAL A 165 -9.51 2.15 -11.55
CA VAL A 165 -9.43 3.18 -12.56
C VAL A 165 -7.94 3.38 -12.75
N ASP A 166 -7.42 3.10 -13.94
CA ASP A 166 -6.04 3.43 -14.27
C ASP A 166 -5.96 4.95 -14.06
N LEU A 167 -5.51 5.32 -12.85
CA LEU A 167 -5.43 6.70 -12.44
C LEU A 167 -4.37 7.31 -13.33
N LEU A 168 -4.69 8.49 -13.85
CA LEU A 168 -3.85 9.19 -14.81
C LEU A 168 -2.40 9.18 -14.31
N PRO A 169 -1.45 8.67 -15.10
CA PRO A 169 -0.06 8.65 -14.71
C PRO A 169 0.34 10.07 -14.35
N THR A 170 0.71 10.31 -13.09
CA THR A 170 1.40 11.55 -12.74
C THR A 170 2.63 11.64 -13.64
N PRO A 171 2.89 12.81 -14.26
CA PRO A 171 4.08 12.97 -15.10
C PRO A 171 5.28 12.51 -14.30
N ASN A 172 6.13 11.71 -14.94
CA ASN A 172 7.36 11.16 -14.39
C ASN A 172 8.20 12.32 -13.81
N ARG A 173 7.97 12.68 -12.54
CA ARG A 173 8.89 13.53 -11.79
C ARG A 173 10.17 12.73 -11.78
N ILE A 174 11.19 13.27 -12.44
CA ILE A 174 12.47 12.62 -12.71
C ILE A 174 12.88 11.86 -11.46
N ALA A 175 12.80 10.53 -11.51
CA ALA A 175 13.26 9.71 -10.42
C ALA A 175 14.75 10.01 -10.25
N ASN A 176 15.12 10.56 -9.10
CA ASN A 176 16.51 10.85 -8.78
C ASN A 176 17.34 9.57 -8.94
N ALA A 177 18.59 9.70 -9.40
CA ALA A 177 19.48 8.56 -9.63
C ALA A 177 19.56 7.63 -8.40
N GLU A 178 19.54 8.20 -7.20
CA GLU A 178 19.47 7.49 -5.92
C GLU A 178 18.22 6.62 -5.79
N ALA A 179 17.04 7.12 -6.15
CA ALA A 179 15.78 6.37 -6.05
C ALA A 179 15.75 5.16 -7.00
N ASN A 180 16.32 5.31 -8.19
CA ASN A 180 16.48 4.17 -9.10
C ASN A 180 17.50 3.16 -8.55
N ALA A 181 18.63 3.62 -8.00
CA ALA A 181 19.63 2.75 -7.42
C ALA A 181 19.08 1.92 -6.25
N VAL A 182 18.28 2.53 -5.37
CA VAL A 182 17.58 1.80 -4.29
C VAL A 182 16.65 0.75 -4.87
N ARG A 183 15.79 1.10 -5.83
CA ARG A 183 14.87 0.14 -6.46
C ARG A 183 15.61 -1.01 -7.15
N ASP A 184 16.68 -0.71 -7.87
CA ASP A 184 17.50 -1.72 -8.55
C ASP A 184 18.19 -2.65 -7.53
N ALA A 185 18.67 -2.13 -6.40
CA ALA A 185 19.23 -2.95 -5.32
C ALA A 185 18.19 -3.92 -4.73
N PHE A 186 16.95 -3.47 -4.53
CA PHE A 186 15.85 -4.34 -4.13
C PHE A 186 15.49 -5.37 -5.21
N LYS A 187 15.49 -4.97 -6.49
CA LYS A 187 15.26 -5.87 -7.62
C LYS A 187 16.29 -7.01 -7.63
N GLU A 188 17.58 -6.69 -7.49
CA GLU A 188 18.64 -7.70 -7.43
C GLU A 188 18.50 -8.61 -6.20
N TYR A 189 18.25 -8.04 -5.02
CA TYR A 189 18.05 -8.80 -3.79
C TYR A 189 16.89 -9.81 -3.90
N PHE A 190 15.79 -9.41 -4.54
CA PHE A 190 14.63 -10.27 -4.72
C PHE A 190 14.71 -11.20 -5.94
N ASN A 191 15.75 -11.11 -6.77
CA ASN A 191 15.87 -11.90 -7.99
C ASN A 191 16.28 -13.37 -7.73
N GLY A 192 16.54 -13.75 -6.47
CA GLY A 192 16.82 -15.14 -6.10
C GLY A 192 15.72 -16.10 -6.55
N SER A 193 16.10 -17.20 -7.20
CA SER A 193 15.16 -18.16 -7.80
C SER A 193 14.34 -18.91 -6.74
N VAL A 194 13.02 -18.83 -6.82
CA VAL A 194 12.11 -19.73 -6.09
C VAL A 194 11.38 -20.66 -7.07
N PRO A 195 11.10 -21.93 -6.70
CA PRO A 195 10.64 -22.96 -7.65
C PRO A 195 9.35 -22.62 -8.41
N TRP A 196 8.47 -21.81 -7.82
CA TRP A 196 7.19 -21.43 -8.42
C TRP A 196 7.24 -20.11 -9.21
N GLN A 197 8.40 -19.44 -9.27
CA GLN A 197 8.53 -18.08 -9.80
C GLN A 197 8.13 -17.98 -11.28
N GLN A 198 8.57 -18.92 -12.12
CA GLN A 198 8.31 -18.89 -13.57
C GLN A 198 6.88 -19.25 -13.95
N ASN A 199 6.11 -19.86 -13.05
CA ASN A 199 4.72 -20.24 -13.32
C ASN A 199 3.72 -19.08 -13.07
N MET A 200 4.18 -17.98 -12.48
CA MET A 200 3.33 -16.86 -12.02
C MET A 200 3.67 -15.51 -12.66
N ILE A 201 4.69 -15.47 -13.53
CA ILE A 201 5.17 -14.27 -14.23
C ILE A 201 4.57 -14.19 -15.62
#